data_AF-A0A423TH11-F1
#
_entry.id   AF-A0A423TH11-F1
#
_cell.length_a   1.000
_cell.length_b   1.000
_cell.length_c   1.000
_cell.angle_alpha   90.00
_cell.angle_beta   90.00
_cell.angle_gamma   90.00
#
_symmetry.space_group_name_H-M   'P 1'
#
loop_
_entity.id
_entity.type
_entity.pdbx_description
1 polymer ?
#
loop_
_entity_poly.entity_id
_entity_poly.type
_entity_poly.pdbx_seq_one_letter_code
_entity_poly.pdbx_strand_id
1 'polypeptide(L)'
;MLRFVLLALLFAAATAQHVAPCRCGAFVTTDGGELMLYELPPVEVHSCDQNHPCQARCFQEFEMLSGGGDLDFITSTNATVGQVLCEAAGVAVDGEYVYAYSELCDGPWEWTGDQTMQPLCCTDAAEYVPCEVGTTLAP
;
A
#
# COMPACT_ATOMS: atom_id res chain seq x y z
N MET A 1 26.73 55.51 -20.70
CA MET A 1 25.51 55.09 -21.43
C MET A 1 25.25 53.63 -21.12
N LEU A 2 24.50 53.40 -20.04
CA LEU A 2 24.37 52.13 -19.33
C LEU A 2 22.91 51.66 -19.48
N ARG A 3 22.49 51.23 -20.67
CA ARG A 3 21.07 50.88 -20.94
C ARG A 3 20.85 49.75 -21.97
N PHE A 4 21.80 48.82 -22.12
CA PHE A 4 21.61 47.66 -23.01
C PHE A 4 22.09 46.34 -22.38
N VAL A 5 21.88 46.21 -21.07
CA VAL A 5 21.99 44.94 -20.36
C VAL A 5 20.62 44.72 -19.73
N LEU A 6 20.08 43.50 -19.76
CA LEU A 6 18.87 43.04 -19.02
C LEU A 6 17.54 42.89 -19.80
N LEU A 7 17.51 42.28 -20.99
CA LEU A 7 16.22 41.83 -21.56
C LEU A 7 16.22 40.46 -22.25
N ALA A 8 17.16 39.57 -21.87
CA ALA A 8 17.23 38.20 -22.39
C ALA A 8 17.15 37.13 -21.29
N LEU A 9 16.51 37.44 -20.15
CA LEU A 9 16.05 36.42 -19.19
C LEU A 9 14.69 35.91 -19.67
N LEU A 10 14.71 35.18 -20.80
CA LEU A 10 13.60 34.32 -21.17
C LEU A 10 13.52 33.25 -20.09
N PHE A 11 12.53 33.38 -19.22
CA PHE A 11 12.14 32.39 -18.24
C PHE A 11 11.95 31.05 -18.94
N ALA A 12 12.96 30.19 -18.87
CA ALA A 12 12.77 28.76 -19.03
C ALA A 12 11.98 28.30 -17.80
N ALA A 13 10.66 28.50 -17.84
CA ALA A 13 9.76 27.76 -16.97
C ALA A 13 9.85 26.31 -17.44
N ALA A 14 10.84 25.59 -16.89
CA ALA A 14 10.86 24.15 -16.97
C ALA A 14 9.56 23.68 -16.30
N THR A 15 8.58 23.31 -17.12
CA THR A 15 7.46 22.50 -16.65
C THR A 15 8.06 21.14 -16.31
N ALA A 16 8.65 21.02 -15.13
CA ALA A 16 8.85 19.71 -14.52
C ALA A 16 7.46 19.10 -14.48
N GLN A 17 7.20 18.10 -15.33
CA GLN A 17 6.00 17.29 -15.26
C GLN A 17 6.02 16.73 -13.83
N HIS A 18 5.20 17.32 -12.96
CA HIS A 18 5.29 17.11 -11.53
C HIS A 18 4.65 15.76 -11.26
N VAL A 19 5.44 14.69 -11.41
CA VAL A 19 5.02 13.37 -10.99
C VAL A 19 4.67 13.48 -9.51
N ALA A 20 3.43 13.16 -9.19
CA ALA A 20 2.90 13.19 -7.84
C ALA A 20 3.15 11.82 -7.19
N PRO A 21 3.69 11.77 -5.96
CA PRO A 21 3.90 10.50 -5.28
C PRO A 21 2.55 9.90 -4.92
N CYS A 22 2.31 8.66 -5.33
CA CYS A 22 1.21 7.83 -4.88
C CYS A 22 1.79 6.57 -4.24
N ARG A 23 1.53 6.39 -2.94
CA ARG A 23 1.96 5.24 -2.16
C ARG A 23 0.79 4.28 -2.00
N CYS A 24 1.10 2.99 -1.96
CA CYS A 24 0.14 1.93 -1.80
C CYS A 24 0.53 1.12 -0.55
N GLY A 25 -0.44 0.76 0.28
CA GLY A 25 -0.17 0.07 1.54
C GLY A 25 -1.23 -0.98 1.86
N ALA A 26 -0.79 -2.06 2.49
CA ALA A 26 -1.65 -3.10 3.03
C ALA A 26 -1.72 -2.93 4.56
N PHE A 27 -2.93 -2.86 5.09
CA PHE A 27 -3.19 -2.55 6.50
C PHE A 27 -4.09 -3.59 7.14
N VAL A 28 -3.89 -3.84 8.44
CA VAL A 28 -4.88 -4.51 9.29
C VAL A 28 -5.42 -3.53 10.31
N THR A 29 -6.68 -3.73 10.69
CA THR A 29 -7.25 -3.00 11.83
C THR A 29 -6.92 -3.78 13.10
N THR A 30 -6.42 -3.11 14.12
CA THR A 30 -6.17 -3.70 15.44
C THR A 30 -6.89 -2.87 16.50
N ASP A 31 -6.97 -3.37 17.74
CA ASP A 31 -7.47 -2.61 18.88
C ASP A 31 -6.70 -1.29 19.12
N GLY A 32 -5.44 -1.23 18.68
CA GLY A 32 -4.57 -0.05 18.78
C GLY A 32 -4.69 0.94 17.61
N GLY A 33 -5.49 0.62 16.59
CA GLY A 33 -5.60 1.38 15.34
C GLY A 33 -5.17 0.59 14.11
N GLU A 34 -4.98 1.27 13.00
CA GLU A 34 -4.52 0.67 11.74
C GLU A 34 -3.00 0.41 11.79
N LEU A 35 -2.60 -0.83 11.51
CA LEU A 35 -1.20 -1.23 11.38
C LEU A 35 -0.90 -1.47 9.91
N MET A 36 0.06 -0.72 9.35
CA MET A 36 0.60 -1.02 8.03
C MET A 36 1.45 -2.28 8.12
N LEU A 37 1.04 -3.32 7.39
CA LEU A 37 1.80 -4.56 7.29
C LEU A 37 2.85 -4.50 6.20
N TYR A 38 2.49 -3.93 5.05
CA TYR A 38 3.33 -3.97 3.86
C TYR A 38 3.15 -2.71 3.03
N GLU A 39 4.26 -2.08 2.65
CA GLU A 39 4.28 -1.01 1.66
C GLU A 39 4.42 -1.64 0.27
N LEU A 40 3.39 -1.47 -0.56
CA LEU A 40 3.40 -1.96 -1.94
C LEU A 40 4.30 -1.05 -2.80
N PRO A 41 4.76 -1.52 -3.97
CA PRO A 41 5.53 -0.71 -4.90
C PRO A 41 4.84 0.65 -5.16
N PRO A 42 5.58 1.77 -5.10
CA PRO A 42 4.98 3.08 -5.34
C PRO A 42 4.53 3.17 -6.80
N VAL A 43 3.44 3.90 -7.02
CA VAL A 43 2.90 4.15 -8.35
C VAL A 43 3.01 5.64 -8.66
N GLU A 44 3.32 5.96 -9.90
CA GLU A 44 3.45 7.35 -10.34
C GLU A 44 2.14 7.84 -10.96
N VAL A 45 1.65 9.00 -10.50
CA VAL A 45 0.52 9.70 -11.12
C VAL A 45 0.95 11.10 -11.56
N HIS A 46 0.18 11.73 -12.45
CA HIS A 46 0.63 12.95 -13.10
C HIS A 46 0.48 14.22 -12.23
N SER A 47 -0.33 14.17 -11.17
CA SER A 47 -0.61 15.32 -10.30
C SER A 47 -1.40 14.94 -9.04
N CYS A 48 -1.38 15.80 -8.02
CA CYS A 48 -2.04 15.56 -6.72
C CYS A 48 -3.58 15.69 -6.72
N ASP A 49 -4.19 16.00 -7.86
CA ASP A 49 -5.64 15.98 -8.08
C ASP A 49 -6.11 14.61 -8.62
N GLN A 50 -5.19 13.67 -8.85
CA GLN A 50 -5.47 12.34 -9.41
C GLN A 50 -5.71 11.28 -8.33
N ASN A 51 -6.62 11.54 -7.38
CA ASN A 51 -6.96 10.57 -6.33
C ASN A 51 -7.49 9.25 -6.93
N HIS A 52 -8.50 9.31 -7.80
CA HIS A 52 -9.07 8.11 -8.41
C HIS A 52 -8.04 7.29 -9.22
N PRO A 53 -7.17 7.88 -10.05
CA PRO A 53 -6.05 7.15 -10.64
C PRO A 53 -5.09 6.52 -9.62
N CYS A 54 -4.75 7.21 -8.54
CA CYS A 54 -3.90 6.67 -7.46
C CYS A 54 -4.55 5.44 -6.81
N GLN A 55 -5.81 5.55 -6.37
CA GLN A 55 -6.60 4.43 -5.83
C GLN A 55 -6.69 3.25 -6.79
N ALA A 56 -7.03 3.50 -8.06
CA ALA A 56 -7.20 2.44 -9.06
C ALA A 56 -5.88 1.70 -9.35
N ARG A 57 -4.75 2.39 -9.28
CA ARG A 57 -3.42 1.77 -9.42
C ARG A 57 -3.08 0.94 -8.20
N CYS A 58 -3.27 1.45 -6.99
CA CYS A 58 -3.05 0.68 -5.78
C CYS A 58 -3.95 -0.57 -5.69
N PHE A 59 -5.21 -0.46 -6.12
CA PHE A 59 -6.11 -1.61 -6.30
C PHE A 59 -5.49 -2.67 -7.22
N GLN A 60 -5.03 -2.25 -8.42
CA GLN A 60 -4.43 -3.17 -9.39
C GLN A 60 -3.16 -3.84 -8.86
N GLU A 61 -2.28 -3.08 -8.21
CA GLU A 61 -1.06 -3.62 -7.62
C GLU A 61 -1.36 -4.63 -6.51
N PHE A 62 -2.34 -4.33 -5.65
CA PHE A 62 -2.79 -5.25 -4.62
C PHE A 62 -3.31 -6.55 -5.24
N GLU A 63 -4.25 -6.48 -6.18
CA GLU A 63 -4.80 -7.66 -6.88
C GLU A 63 -3.71 -8.50 -7.55
N MET A 64 -2.75 -7.87 -8.23
CA MET A 64 -1.68 -8.57 -8.93
C MET A 64 -0.70 -9.27 -7.98
N LEU A 65 -0.32 -8.62 -6.88
CA LEU A 65 0.64 -9.17 -5.92
C LEU A 65 0.00 -10.20 -5.00
N SER A 66 -1.28 -10.03 -4.68
CA SER A 66 -2.03 -10.90 -3.79
C SER A 66 -2.82 -12.00 -4.49
N GLY A 67 -2.86 -12.02 -5.83
CA GLY A 67 -3.66 -12.99 -6.58
C GLY A 67 -5.17 -12.82 -6.37
N GLY A 68 -5.65 -11.59 -6.20
CA GLY A 68 -7.05 -11.31 -5.92
C GLY A 68 -7.41 -11.24 -4.42
N GLY A 69 -6.43 -10.94 -3.56
CA GLY A 69 -6.58 -10.97 -2.10
C GLY A 69 -6.47 -12.38 -1.49
N ASP A 70 -6.02 -13.39 -2.24
CA ASP A 70 -5.87 -14.76 -1.76
C ASP A 70 -4.56 -14.92 -0.97
N LEU A 71 -4.65 -15.08 0.35
CA LEU A 71 -3.51 -15.33 1.22
C LEU A 71 -2.75 -16.64 0.92
N ASP A 72 -3.38 -17.60 0.24
CA ASP A 72 -2.73 -18.85 -0.18
C ASP A 72 -2.08 -18.74 -1.57
N PHE A 73 -2.23 -17.60 -2.25
CA PHE A 73 -1.60 -17.35 -3.54
C PHE A 73 -0.08 -17.40 -3.41
N ILE A 74 0.57 -18.21 -4.26
CA ILE A 74 2.02 -18.35 -4.27
C ILE A 74 2.63 -17.21 -5.08
N THR A 75 3.40 -16.37 -4.39
CA THR A 75 4.12 -15.25 -4.98
C THR A 75 5.32 -15.73 -5.82
N SER A 76 5.96 -14.79 -6.54
CA SER A 76 7.16 -15.08 -7.35
C SER A 76 8.36 -15.62 -6.55
N THR A 77 8.39 -15.42 -5.23
CA THR A 77 9.44 -15.91 -4.33
C THR A 77 9.15 -17.30 -3.76
N ASN A 78 8.06 -17.96 -4.20
CA ASN A 78 7.60 -19.26 -3.71
C ASN A 78 7.15 -19.26 -2.23
N ALA A 79 6.80 -18.08 -1.71
CA ALA A 79 6.06 -17.91 -0.45
C ALA A 79 4.59 -17.58 -0.75
N THR A 80 3.67 -17.95 0.15
CA THR A 80 2.29 -17.49 0.04
C THR A 80 2.16 -16.02 0.42
N VAL A 81 1.12 -15.34 -0.05
CA VAL A 81 0.82 -13.95 0.33
C VAL A 81 0.67 -13.81 1.85
N GLY A 82 0.00 -14.76 2.50
CA GLY A 82 -0.12 -14.81 3.96
C GLY A 82 1.23 -14.90 4.66
N GLN A 83 2.17 -15.71 4.15
CA GLN A 83 3.53 -15.78 4.70
C GLN A 83 4.26 -14.44 4.60
N VAL A 84 4.18 -13.78 3.43
CA VAL A 84 4.79 -12.46 3.23
C VAL A 84 4.22 -11.42 4.19
N LEU A 85 2.89 -11.42 4.37
CA LEU A 85 2.21 -10.46 5.23
C LEU A 85 2.50 -10.70 6.72
N CYS A 86 2.55 -11.97 7.17
CA CYS A 86 2.92 -12.27 8.56
C CYS A 86 4.39 -11.96 8.86
N GLU A 87 5.30 -12.26 7.94
CA GLU A 87 6.72 -11.88 8.08
C GLU A 87 6.87 -10.36 8.17
N ALA A 88 6.12 -9.61 7.35
CA ALA A 88 6.15 -8.15 7.35
C ALA A 88 5.49 -7.54 8.60
N ALA A 89 4.42 -8.15 9.11
CA ALA A 89 3.77 -7.77 10.36
C ALA A 89 4.75 -7.85 11.54
N GLY A 90 5.50 -8.96 11.62
CA GLY A 90 6.44 -9.23 12.73
C GLY A 90 5.77 -9.35 14.11
N VAL A 91 4.44 -9.42 14.16
CA VAL A 91 3.61 -9.51 15.35
C VAL A 91 2.45 -10.48 15.10
N ALA A 92 1.82 -10.96 16.18
CA ALA A 92 0.62 -11.75 16.07
C ALA A 92 -0.54 -10.92 15.46
N VAL A 93 -1.33 -11.58 14.63
CA VAL A 93 -2.56 -11.04 14.02
C VAL A 93 -3.63 -12.10 14.23
N ASP A 94 -4.78 -11.74 14.79
CA ASP A 94 -5.86 -12.68 15.11
C ASP A 94 -7.12 -12.35 14.30
N GLY A 95 -7.25 -12.97 13.13
CA GLY A 95 -8.51 -12.99 12.39
C GLY A 95 -8.85 -11.70 11.64
N GLU A 96 -7.85 -10.92 11.22
CA GLU A 96 -8.07 -9.61 10.60
C GLU A 96 -7.99 -9.63 9.08
N TYR A 97 -8.91 -8.93 8.41
CA TYR A 97 -8.79 -8.71 6.97
C TYR A 97 -7.69 -7.71 6.68
N VAL A 98 -6.93 -7.94 5.60
CA VAL A 98 -5.91 -6.99 5.14
C VAL A 98 -6.50 -6.13 4.04
N TYR A 99 -6.51 -4.83 4.27
CA TYR A 99 -7.12 -3.83 3.40
C TYR A 99 -6.08 -3.08 2.60
N ALA A 100 -6.37 -2.81 1.33
CA ALA A 100 -5.53 -2.00 0.48
C ALA A 100 -5.90 -0.51 0.60
N TYR A 101 -4.89 0.34 0.81
CA TYR A 101 -5.03 1.78 0.87
C TYR A 101 -4.07 2.46 -0.08
N SER A 102 -4.42 3.69 -0.45
CA SER A 102 -3.58 4.59 -1.25
C SER A 102 -3.36 5.91 -0.53
N GLU A 103 -2.19 6.52 -0.70
CA GLU A 103 -1.85 7.84 -0.19
C GLU A 103 -1.31 8.69 -1.35
N LEU A 104 -1.97 9.81 -1.65
CA LEU A 104 -1.56 10.73 -2.69
C LEU A 104 -0.95 12.00 -2.08
N CYS A 105 0.27 12.34 -2.49
CA CYS A 105 0.95 13.59 -2.12
C CYS A 105 1.04 13.85 -0.61
N ASP A 106 1.44 12.83 0.15
CA ASP A 106 1.54 12.87 1.61
C ASP A 106 0.20 13.24 2.30
N GLY A 107 -0.90 12.88 1.65
CA GLY A 107 -2.26 13.09 2.11
C GLY A 107 -2.73 12.02 3.11
N PRO A 108 -4.04 11.96 3.40
CA PRO A 108 -4.58 10.84 4.17
C PRO A 108 -4.49 9.52 3.38
N TRP A 109 -4.37 8.40 4.09
CA TRP A 109 -4.61 7.09 3.52
C TRP A 109 -6.09 6.92 3.21
N GLU A 110 -6.40 6.51 1.98
CA GLU A 110 -7.77 6.29 1.51
C GLU A 110 -7.92 4.84 1.06
N TRP A 111 -8.96 4.17 1.56
CA TRP A 111 -9.27 2.78 1.21
C TRP A 111 -9.56 2.67 -0.29
N THR A 112 -8.93 1.72 -0.97
CA THR A 112 -9.06 1.54 -2.42
C THR A 112 -10.34 0.80 -2.82
N GLY A 113 -11.05 0.21 -1.86
CA GLY A 113 -12.19 -0.67 -2.10
C GLY A 113 -11.83 -2.16 -2.06
N ASP A 114 -10.58 -2.50 -1.78
CA ASP A 114 -10.07 -3.88 -1.84
C ASP A 114 -9.62 -4.42 -0.48
N GLN A 115 -9.65 -5.75 -0.35
CA GLN A 115 -9.20 -6.48 0.83
C GLN A 115 -8.91 -7.95 0.51
N THR A 116 -8.26 -8.65 1.45
CA THR A 116 -8.09 -10.11 1.35
C THR A 116 -9.41 -10.87 1.34
N MET A 117 -9.41 -12.03 0.70
CA MET A 117 -10.55 -12.95 0.63
C MET A 117 -10.79 -13.67 1.96
N GLN A 118 -9.69 -14.00 2.66
CA GLN A 118 -9.69 -14.61 3.98
C GLN A 118 -9.02 -13.69 5.01
N PRO A 119 -9.40 -13.80 6.29
CA PRO A 119 -8.67 -13.13 7.37
C PRO A 119 -7.23 -13.67 7.48
N LEU A 120 -6.32 -12.78 7.84
CA LEU A 120 -4.93 -13.08 8.16
C LEU A 120 -4.82 -13.50 9.62
N CYS A 121 -4.17 -14.64 9.85
CA CYS A 121 -3.75 -15.08 11.16
C CYS A 121 -2.25 -15.34 11.18
N CYS A 122 -1.58 -14.66 12.11
CA CYS A 122 -0.14 -14.76 12.33
C CYS A 122 0.12 -15.19 13.76
N THR A 123 0.98 -16.18 13.96
CA THR A 123 1.42 -16.60 15.30
C THR A 123 2.37 -15.55 15.91
N ASP A 124 2.68 -15.70 17.20
CA ASP A 124 3.73 -14.88 17.86
C ASP A 124 5.12 -15.03 17.20
N ALA A 125 5.33 -16.11 16.47
CA ALA A 125 6.55 -16.35 15.69
C ALA A 125 6.47 -15.74 14.27
N ALA A 126 5.44 -14.93 13.99
CA ALA A 126 5.16 -14.36 12.67
C ALA A 126 4.91 -15.42 11.57
N GLU A 127 4.44 -16.62 11.95
CA GLU A 127 4.11 -17.67 11.00
C GLU A 127 2.66 -17.54 10.53
N TYR A 128 2.46 -17.63 9.22
CA TYR A 128 1.12 -17.68 8.63
C TYR A 128 0.45 -19.01 8.91
N VAL A 129 -0.77 -18.96 9.45
CA VAL A 129 -1.63 -20.12 9.69
C VAL A 129 -3.05 -19.83 9.19
N PRO A 130 -3.82 -20.85 8.78
CA PRO A 130 -5.25 -20.68 8.57
C PRO A 130 -5.91 -20.21 9.86
N CYS A 131 -6.77 -19.18 9.78
CA CYS A 131 -7.55 -18.76 10.91
C CYS A 131 -8.49 -19.88 11.36
N GLU A 132 -8.31 -20.37 12.59
CA GLU A 132 -9.21 -21.34 13.16
C GLU A 132 -10.56 -20.68 13.46
N VAL A 133 -11.66 -21.34 13.09
CA VAL A 133 -13.00 -20.84 13.40
C VAL A 133 -13.25 -21.05 14.90
N GLY A 134 -12.98 -20.02 15.71
CA GLY A 134 -13.43 -19.94 17.10
C GLY A 134 -12.39 -20.19 18.21
N THR A 135 -11.10 -20.08 17.93
CA THR A 135 -10.04 -20.15 18.95
C THR A 135 -9.34 -18.80 19.01
N THR A 136 -9.71 -18.05 20.04
CA THR A 136 -8.94 -16.91 20.55
C THR A 136 -7.50 -17.38 20.71
N LEU A 137 -6.55 -16.75 20.00
CA LEU A 137 -5.14 -16.90 20.32
C LEU A 137 -4.98 -16.42 21.77
N ALA A 138 -4.74 -17.36 22.68
CA ALA A 138 -4.69 -17.07 24.11
C ALA A 138 -3.55 -16.06 24.39
N PRO A 139 -3.76 -15.14 25.36
CA PRO A 139 -2.88 -14.00 25.60
C PRO A 139 -1.48 -14.37 26.11
#